data_AF-A0A6V7LFR7-F1
#
_entry.id   AF-A0A6V7LFR7-F1
#
_cell.length_a   1.000
_cell.length_b   1.000
_cell.length_c   1.000
_cell.angle_alpha   90.00
_cell.angle_beta   90.00
_cell.angle_gamma   90.00
#
_symmetry.space_group_name_H-M   'P 1'
#
loop_
_entity.id
_entity.type
_entity.pdbx_description
1 polymer ?
#
loop_
_entity_poly.entity_id
_entity_poly.type
_entity_poly.pdbx_seq_one_letter_code
_entity_poly.pdbx_strand_id
1 'polypeptide(L)' 'GEKAIWSPFTGIVDWAEVCRHFASQFEKMGGKVILNYEVTGFRESNESNGTQELTPISVLSKNN' A
#
# COMPACT_ATOMS: atom_id res chain seq x y z
N GLY A 1 0.03 44.35 -19.46
CA GLY A 1 0.95 43.20 -19.53
C GLY A 1 0.38 42.11 -18.66
N GLU A 2 0.11 40.95 -19.24
CA GLU A 2 -0.32 39.76 -18.49
C GLU A 2 0.79 39.34 -17.53
N LYS A 3 0.42 39.16 -16.26
CA LYS A 3 1.30 38.59 -15.23
C LYS A 3 0.90 37.12 -15.07
N ALA A 4 1.65 36.22 -15.67
CA ALA A 4 1.51 34.79 -15.44
C ALA A 4 2.52 34.33 -14.37
N ILE A 5 2.13 33.34 -13.55
CA ILE A 5 3.06 32.64 -12.66
C ILE A 5 3.80 31.62 -13.51
N TRP A 6 5.08 31.87 -13.77
CA TRP A 6 5.95 30.92 -14.44
C TRP A 6 6.54 29.95 -13.40
N SER A 7 6.10 28.70 -13.45
CA SER A 7 6.65 27.61 -12.65
C SER A 7 7.33 26.59 -13.58
N PRO A 8 8.65 26.70 -13.80
CA PRO A 8 9.37 25.84 -14.76
C PRO A 8 9.45 24.36 -14.35
N PHE A 9 9.07 24.03 -13.11
CA PHE A 9 9.22 22.69 -12.54
C PHE A 9 7.88 22.01 -12.23
N THR A 10 6.77 22.51 -12.76
CA THR A 10 5.45 21.88 -12.63
C THR A 10 5.01 21.28 -13.96
N GLY A 11 4.59 20.02 -13.92
CA GLY A 11 4.00 19.31 -15.06
C GLY A 11 2.80 18.47 -14.61
N ILE A 12 2.01 18.02 -15.57
CA ILE A 12 0.93 17.06 -15.31
C ILE A 12 1.57 15.68 -15.12
N VAL A 13 1.20 14.98 -14.05
CA VAL A 13 1.72 13.65 -13.72
C VAL A 13 0.58 12.64 -13.72
N ASP A 14 0.77 11.51 -14.40
CA ASP A 14 -0.11 10.34 -14.25
C ASP A 14 0.22 9.62 -12.94
N TRP A 15 -0.55 9.93 -11.89
CA TRP A 15 -0.40 9.29 -10.59
C TRP A 15 -0.74 7.80 -10.60
N ALA A 16 -1.58 7.34 -11.53
CA ALA A 16 -1.89 5.92 -11.64
C ALA A 16 -0.66 5.14 -12.12
N GLU A 17 0.13 5.70 -13.04
CA GLU A 17 1.40 5.10 -13.47
C GLU A 17 2.43 5.08 -12.33
N VAL A 18 2.55 6.17 -11.59
CA VAL A 18 3.46 6.25 -10.43
C VAL A 18 3.11 5.18 -9.39
N CYS A 19 1.83 5.04 -9.04
CA CYS A 19 1.37 4.02 -8.09
C CYS A 19 1.66 2.59 -8.58
N ARG A 20 1.38 2.30 -9.87
CA ARG A 20 1.70 0.99 -10.47
C ARG A 20 3.21 0.71 -10.45
N HIS A 21 4.04 1.73 -10.71
CA HIS A 21 5.48 1.58 -10.67
C HIS A 21 5.96 1.21 -9.26
N PHE A 22 5.50 1.92 -8.23
CA PHE A 22 5.86 1.60 -6.85
C PHE A 22 5.38 0.21 -6.41
N ALA A 23 4.14 -0.17 -6.76
CA ALA A 23 3.63 -1.51 -6.51
C ALA A 23 4.54 -2.58 -7.14
N SER A 24 4.96 -2.38 -8.39
CA SER A 24 5.89 -3.30 -9.07
C SER A 24 7.26 -3.39 -8.38
N GLN A 25 7.81 -2.28 -7.90
CA GLN A 25 9.09 -2.29 -7.16
C GLN A 25 8.93 -3.05 -5.82
N PHE A 26 7.83 -2.83 -5.11
CA PHE A 26 7.53 -3.55 -3.88
C PHE A 26 7.46 -5.07 -4.10
N GLU A 27 6.81 -5.52 -5.17
CA GLU A 27 6.75 -6.94 -5.54
C GLU A 27 8.13 -7.50 -5.89
N LYS A 28 8.96 -6.76 -6.63
CA LYS A 28 10.35 -7.17 -6.96
C LYS A 28 11.22 -7.34 -5.71
N MET A 29 10.92 -6.62 -4.64
CA MET A 29 11.62 -6.73 -3.35
C MET A 29 11.10 -7.90 -2.49
N GLY A 30 10.17 -8.70 -3.00
CA GLY A 30 9.58 -9.85 -2.29
C GLY A 30 8.31 -9.52 -1.51
N GLY A 31 7.81 -8.29 -1.61
CA GLY A 31 6.47 -7.93 -1.13
C GLY A 31 5.36 -8.56 -1.97
N LYS A 32 4.13 -8.52 -1.47
CA LYS A 32 2.95 -9.02 -2.20
C LYS A 32 1.85 -7.96 -2.20
N VAL A 33 1.40 -7.57 -3.39
CA VAL A 33 0.24 -6.69 -3.55
C VAL A 33 -1.00 -7.56 -3.74
N ILE A 34 -1.99 -7.42 -2.85
CA ILE A 34 -3.24 -8.17 -2.92
C ILE A 34 -4.36 -7.20 -3.24
N LEU A 35 -4.89 -7.28 -4.46
CA LEU A 35 -6.01 -6.48 -4.93
C LEU A 35 -7.33 -7.24 -4.75
N ASN A 36 -8.45 -6.51 -4.77
CA ASN A 36 -9.79 -7.07 -4.61
C ASN A 36 -9.97 -7.87 -3.30
N TYR A 37 -9.18 -7.50 -2.28
CA TYR A 37 -9.23 -8.12 -0.97
C TYR A 37 -9.98 -7.18 -0.03
N GLU A 38 -11.31 -7.35 0.06
CA GLU A 38 -12.15 -6.57 0.97
C GLU A 38 -11.84 -6.97 2.41
N VAL A 39 -11.10 -6.11 3.12
CA VAL A 39 -10.73 -6.34 4.51
C VAL A 39 -11.95 -6.18 5.40
N THR A 40 -12.27 -7.22 6.16
CA THR A 40 -13.39 -7.24 7.11
C THR A 40 -12.93 -7.08 8.56
N GLY A 41 -11.64 -7.25 8.83
CA GLY A 41 -11.07 -7.03 10.16
C GLY A 41 -9.60 -7.43 10.26
N PHE A 42 -9.03 -7.18 11.44
CA PHE A 42 -7.68 -7.58 11.83
C PHE A 42 -7.77 -8.34 13.15
N ARG A 43 -6.99 -9.41 13.31
CA ARG A 43 -6.89 -10.16 14.57
C ARG A 43 -5.45 -10.54 14.84
N GLU A 44 -5.09 -10.67 16.10
CA GLU A 44 -3.83 -11.32 16.47
C GLU A 44 -3.90 -12.81 16.06
N SER A 45 -2.82 -13.31 15.48
CA SER A 45 -2.71 -14.70 15.06
C SER A 45 -2.47 -15.60 16.28
N ASN A 46 -3.20 -16.70 16.36
CA ASN A 46 -3.09 -17.68 17.46
C ASN A 46 -1.72 -18.41 17.52
N GLU A 47 -0.80 -18.11 16.61
CA GLU A 47 0.55 -18.68 16.57
C GLU A 47 1.46 -18.14 17.68
N SER A 48 1.09 -17.02 18.33
CA SER A 48 1.84 -16.48 19.48
C SER A 48 1.31 -17.04 20.81
N ASN A 49 1.61 -18.31 21.10
CA ASN A 49 1.37 -18.92 22.42
C ASN A 49 2.42 -18.49 23.46
N GLY A 50 2.75 -17.19 23.53
CA GLY A 50 3.76 -16.68 24.45
C GLY A 50 3.73 -15.16 24.58
N THR A 51 4.03 -14.69 25.79
CA THR A 51 4.21 -13.27 26.14
C THR A 51 5.39 -12.66 25.38
N GLN A 52 5.18 -12.32 24.12
CA GLN A 52 6.11 -11.57 23.28
C GLN A 52 5.47 -10.21 22.97
N GLU A 53 6.31 -9.18 22.96
CA GLU A 53 5.91 -7.77 22.81
C GLU A 53 5.30 -7.48 21.42
N LEU A 54 5.54 -8.36 20.43
CA LEU A 54 5.02 -8.28 19.08
C LEU A 54 4.33 -9.59 18.70
N THR A 55 3.03 -9.52 18.38
CA THR A 55 2.23 -10.65 17.90
C THR A 55 1.95 -10.51 16.41
N PRO A 56 2.01 -11.60 15.62
CA PRO A 56 1.68 -11.54 14.21
C PRO A 56 0.19 -11.19 14.04
N ILE A 57 -0.12 -10.31 13.07
CA ILE A 57 -1.49 -9.90 12.76
C ILE A 57 -1.99 -10.67 11.53
N SER A 58 -3.16 -11.28 11.66
CA SER A 58 -3.95 -11.81 10.56
C SER A 58 -4.92 -10.74 10.04
N VAL A 59 -4.96 -10.58 8.72
CA VAL A 59 -5.99 -9.77 8.03
C VAL A 59 -7.11 -10.69 7.58
N LEU A 60 -8.36 -10.32 7.87
CA LEU A 60 -9.56 -11.07 7.49
C LEU A 60 -10.18 -10.47 6.23
N SER A 61 -10.73 -11.32 5.37
CA SER A 61 -11.47 -10.91 4.17
C SER A 61 -12.81 -11.62 4.10
N LYS A 62 -13.74 -11.00 3.39
CA LYS A 62 -15.14 -11.44 3.24
C LYS A 62 -15.28 -12.79 2.52
N ASN A 63 -14.30 -13.18 1.71
CA ASN A 63 -14.39 -14.34 0.79
C ASN A 63 -13.23 -15.35 0.93
N ASN A 64 -12.54 -15.41 2.08
CA ASN A 64 -11.61 -16.50 2.46
C ASN A 64 -11.63 -16.66 4.00
#